data_AF-A0A960LPB6-F1
#
_entry.id   AF-A0A960LPB6-F1
#
_cell.length_a   1.000
_cell.length_b   1.000
_cell.length_c   1.000
_cell.angle_alpha   90.00
_cell.angle_beta   90.00
_cell.angle_gamma   90.00
#
_symmetry.space_group_name_H-M   'P 1'
#
loop_
_entity.id
_entity.type
_entity.pdbx_description
1 polymer ?
#
loop_
_entity_poly.entity_id
_entity_poly.type
_entity_poly.pdbx_seq_one_letter_code
_entity_poly.pdbx_strand_id
1 'polypeptide(L)'
;MAKDYEIEDQILEAKAKEILELHLAFEDFNRRTEEAAKEAALKAWEAGKLLLEVKESMGHGEWMPWLRKQLPGLSQATVYRYRKIAEFFRTREEVASALEEHECLKGLYKAAGAIGSEGESKKNEAAGEGQESELEPDEQDPVVQLQRTLCRLRKVEQEMLKVVGAVPPEKWTLNEKVQLISAAKALLRMVNDNGWWDEIIIGEKSSRGKEGRDEA
;
A
#
# COMPACT_ATOMS: atom_id res chain seq x y z
N MET A 1 14.30 -26.88 -41.63
CA MET A 1 13.22 -25.94 -42.02
C MET A 1 11.88 -26.36 -41.44
N ALA A 2 11.16 -27.39 -41.91
CA ALA A 2 9.86 -27.74 -41.31
C ALA A 2 9.92 -28.16 -39.82
N LYS A 3 11.01 -28.82 -39.39
CA LYS A 3 11.20 -29.24 -37.99
C LYS A 3 11.54 -28.10 -37.03
N ASP A 4 12.08 -26.99 -37.54
CA ASP A 4 12.48 -25.86 -36.70
C ASP A 4 11.24 -25.06 -36.25
N TYR A 5 10.22 -24.96 -37.12
CA TYR A 5 8.92 -24.34 -36.80
C TYR A 5 8.12 -25.13 -35.76
N GLU A 6 8.18 -26.46 -35.78
CA GLU A 6 7.45 -27.31 -34.83
C GLU A 6 8.01 -27.19 -33.39
N ILE A 7 9.32 -26.97 -33.26
CA ILE A 7 9.96 -26.74 -31.96
C ILE A 7 9.60 -25.35 -31.42
N GLU A 8 9.58 -24.33 -32.27
CA GLU A 8 9.18 -22.98 -31.88
C GLU A 8 7.73 -22.94 -31.38
N ASP A 9 6.82 -23.65 -32.05
CA ASP A 9 5.41 -23.72 -31.67
C ASP A 9 5.20 -24.37 -30.29
N GLN A 10 5.88 -25.49 -30.01
CA GLN A 10 5.82 -26.15 -28.70
C GLN A 10 6.36 -25.26 -27.57
N ILE A 11 7.41 -24.47 -27.84
CA ILE A 11 7.95 -23.52 -26.85
C ILE A 11 6.94 -22.41 -26.58
N LEU A 12 6.27 -21.90 -27.61
CA LEU A 12 5.24 -20.87 -27.46
C LEU A 12 4.02 -21.39 -26.70
N GLU A 13 3.56 -22.61 -26.99
CA GLU A 13 2.47 -23.26 -26.25
C GLU A 13 2.81 -23.45 -24.77
N ALA A 14 4.03 -23.92 -24.47
CA ALA A 14 4.49 -24.10 -23.10
C ALA A 14 4.51 -22.78 -22.32
N LYS A 15 5.02 -21.70 -22.94
CA LYS A 15 5.04 -20.36 -22.34
C LYS A 15 3.63 -19.79 -22.16
N ALA A 16 2.74 -19.99 -23.13
CA ALA A 16 1.35 -19.54 -23.01
C ALA A 16 0.65 -20.20 -21.81
N LYS A 17 0.90 -21.49 -21.59
CA LYS A 17 0.39 -22.21 -20.42
C LYS A 17 0.96 -21.66 -19.10
N GLU A 18 2.26 -21.42 -19.04
CA GLU A 18 2.91 -20.82 -17.86
C GLU A 18 2.35 -19.43 -17.54
N ILE A 19 2.17 -18.59 -18.56
CA ILE A 19 1.57 -17.25 -18.41
C ILE A 19 0.15 -17.36 -17.85
N LEU A 20 -0.66 -18.30 -18.34
CA LEU A 20 -2.02 -18.51 -17.85
C LEU A 20 -2.03 -18.97 -16.38
N GLU A 21 -1.14 -19.89 -16.01
CA GLU A 21 -1.01 -20.36 -14.62
C GLU A 21 -0.62 -19.21 -13.68
N LEU A 22 0.34 -18.37 -14.07
CA LEU A 22 0.74 -17.20 -13.30
C LEU A 22 -0.39 -16.17 -13.18
N HIS A 23 -1.14 -15.94 -14.26
CA HIS A 23 -2.28 -15.03 -14.24
C HIS A 23 -3.37 -15.49 -13.27
N LEU A 24 -3.74 -16.77 -13.30
CA LEU A 24 -4.73 -17.34 -12.38
C LEU A 24 -4.24 -17.25 -10.93
N ALA A 25 -2.97 -17.53 -10.66
CA ALA A 25 -2.40 -17.38 -9.32
C ALA A 25 -2.43 -15.91 -8.83
N PHE A 26 -2.19 -14.96 -9.74
CA PHE A 26 -2.28 -13.54 -9.43
C PHE A 26 -3.71 -13.09 -9.12
N GLU A 27 -4.71 -13.53 -9.88
CA GLU A 27 -6.12 -13.25 -9.59
C GLU A 27 -6.55 -13.78 -8.22
N ASP A 28 -6.12 -15.01 -7.89
CA ASP A 28 -6.42 -15.64 -6.61
C ASP A 28 -5.75 -14.90 -5.44
N PHE A 29 -4.52 -14.42 -5.65
CA PHE A 29 -3.82 -13.57 -4.69
C PHE A 29 -4.54 -12.22 -4.49
N ASN A 30 -4.91 -11.54 -5.57
CA ASN A 30 -5.62 -10.27 -5.50
C ASN A 30 -6.93 -10.41 -4.71
N ARG A 31 -7.74 -11.44 -5.02
CA ARG A 31 -8.99 -11.71 -4.29
C ARG A 31 -8.75 -11.83 -2.79
N ARG A 32 -7.73 -12.59 -2.36
CA ARG A 32 -7.41 -12.76 -0.93
C ARG A 32 -6.93 -11.46 -0.30
N THR A 33 -6.16 -10.64 -1.02
CA THR A 33 -5.71 -9.34 -0.49
C THR A 33 -6.85 -8.35 -0.32
N GLU A 34 -7.83 -8.36 -1.24
CA GLU A 34 -9.04 -7.53 -1.13
C GLU A 34 -9.92 -7.95 0.05
N GLU A 35 -10.13 -9.25 0.24
CA GLU A 35 -10.86 -9.80 1.38
C GLU A 35 -10.17 -9.44 2.71
N ALA A 36 -8.85 -9.62 2.79
CA ALA A 36 -8.07 -9.27 3.97
C ALA A 36 -8.11 -7.76 4.26
N ALA A 37 -8.09 -6.91 3.23
CA ALA A 37 -8.22 -5.46 3.39
C ALA A 37 -9.62 -5.07 3.92
N LYS A 38 -10.69 -5.71 3.40
CA LYS A 38 -12.06 -5.54 3.90
C LYS A 38 -12.17 -5.92 5.37
N GLU A 39 -11.64 -7.08 5.74
CA GLU A 39 -11.65 -7.54 7.12
C GLU A 39 -10.87 -6.59 8.04
N ALA A 40 -9.66 -6.17 7.65
CA ALA A 40 -8.84 -5.25 8.42
C ALA A 40 -9.54 -3.90 8.65
N ALA A 41 -10.21 -3.34 7.63
CA ALA A 41 -10.98 -2.12 7.74
C ALA A 41 -12.15 -2.25 8.73
N LEU A 42 -12.89 -3.36 8.66
CA LEU A 42 -13.99 -3.65 9.58
C LEU A 42 -13.50 -3.82 11.02
N LYS A 43 -12.37 -4.49 11.22
CA LYS A 43 -11.74 -4.64 12.56
C LYS A 43 -11.27 -3.31 13.13
N ALA A 44 -10.68 -2.45 12.29
CA ALA A 44 -10.30 -1.10 12.69
C ALA A 44 -11.50 -0.25 13.12
N TRP A 45 -12.62 -0.37 12.40
CA TRP A 45 -13.89 0.30 12.76
C TRP A 45 -14.49 -0.24 14.06
N GLU A 46 -14.56 -1.57 14.22
CA GLU A 46 -15.04 -2.23 15.46
C GLU A 46 -14.21 -1.78 16.67
N ALA A 47 -12.87 -1.79 16.55
CA ALA A 47 -11.97 -1.30 17.59
C ALA A 47 -12.18 0.18 17.87
N GLY A 48 -12.37 0.99 16.83
CA GLY A 48 -12.69 2.42 16.94
C GLY A 48 -13.95 2.69 17.76
N LYS A 49 -15.00 1.90 17.56
CA LYS A 49 -16.25 2.01 18.35
C LYS A 49 -16.03 1.73 19.82
N LEU A 50 -15.34 0.62 20.14
CA LEU A 50 -15.00 0.29 21.53
C LEU A 50 -14.15 1.39 22.19
N LEU A 51 -13.20 1.96 21.43
CA LEU A 51 -12.38 3.08 21.92
C LEU A 51 -13.21 4.34 22.19
N LEU A 52 -14.26 4.60 21.40
CA LEU A 52 -15.18 5.71 21.65
C LEU A 52 -16.03 5.47 22.90
N GLU A 53 -16.62 4.28 23.03
CA GLU A 53 -17.41 3.90 24.22
C GLU A 53 -16.59 4.01 25.51
N VAL A 54 -15.35 3.50 25.50
CA VAL A 54 -14.45 3.66 26.65
C VAL A 54 -14.16 5.13 26.88
N LYS A 55 -13.77 5.90 25.85
CA LYS A 55 -13.44 7.30 26.01
C LYS A 55 -14.59 8.13 26.59
N GLU A 56 -15.83 7.83 26.20
CA GLU A 56 -17.04 8.48 26.72
C GLU A 56 -17.28 8.16 28.21
N SER A 57 -16.83 7.00 28.68
CA SER A 57 -16.94 6.60 30.09
C SER A 57 -15.87 7.20 31.01
N MET A 58 -14.85 7.86 30.46
CA MET A 58 -13.70 8.38 31.22
C MET A 58 -13.76 9.89 31.44
N GLY A 59 -13.18 10.35 32.56
CA GLY A 59 -13.02 11.78 32.83
C GLY A 59 -11.96 12.44 31.94
N HIS A 60 -12.01 13.78 31.85
CA HIS A 60 -10.98 14.55 31.14
C HIS A 60 -9.59 14.24 31.72
N GLY A 61 -8.63 13.93 30.84
CA GLY A 61 -7.23 13.68 31.21
C GLY A 61 -6.89 12.22 31.55
N GLU A 62 -7.87 11.35 31.82
CA GLU A 62 -7.61 9.94 32.17
C GLU A 62 -7.35 9.04 30.95
N TRP A 63 -7.73 9.52 29.76
CA TRP A 63 -7.65 8.78 28.51
C TRP A 63 -6.23 8.31 28.16
N MET A 64 -5.24 9.21 28.22
CA MET A 64 -3.86 8.89 27.81
C MET A 64 -3.16 7.91 28.78
N PRO A 65 -3.24 8.11 30.11
CA PRO A 65 -2.75 7.11 31.06
C PRO A 65 -3.40 5.74 30.88
N TRP A 66 -4.71 5.70 30.62
CA TRP A 66 -5.44 4.46 30.41
C TRP A 66 -4.97 3.73 29.15
N LEU A 67 -4.84 4.42 28.02
CA LEU A 67 -4.35 3.84 26.78
C LEU A 67 -2.98 3.20 26.95
N ARG A 68 -2.02 3.91 27.57
CA ARG A 68 -0.66 3.39 27.78
C ARG A 68 -0.64 2.16 28.68
N LYS A 69 -1.55 2.10 29.66
CA LYS A 69 -1.65 0.99 30.61
C LYS A 69 -2.32 -0.23 29.99
N GLN A 70 -3.44 -0.07 29.29
CA GLN A 70 -4.26 -1.18 28.80
C GLN A 70 -3.88 -1.64 27.40
N LEU A 71 -3.34 -0.75 26.56
CA LEU A 71 -3.01 -1.01 25.16
C LEU A 71 -1.55 -0.63 24.85
N PRO A 72 -0.55 -1.18 25.58
CA PRO A 72 0.85 -0.77 25.43
C PRO A 72 1.45 -1.06 24.04
N GLY A 73 0.86 -1.99 23.28
CA GLY A 73 1.29 -2.31 21.92
C GLY A 73 0.66 -1.44 20.81
N LEU A 74 -0.30 -0.57 21.15
CA LEU A 74 -0.95 0.29 20.16
C LEU A 74 -0.36 1.69 20.21
N SER A 75 0.13 2.16 19.07
CA SER A 75 0.54 3.56 18.91
C SER A 75 -0.67 4.50 19.05
N GLN A 76 -0.42 5.72 19.53
CA GLN A 76 -1.47 6.75 19.62
C GLN A 76 -2.05 7.09 18.24
N ALA A 77 -1.21 7.08 17.20
CA ALA A 77 -1.63 7.30 15.82
C ALA A 77 -2.61 6.21 15.34
N THR A 78 -2.36 4.94 15.68
CA THR A 78 -3.27 3.83 15.36
C THR A 78 -4.61 3.99 16.07
N VAL A 79 -4.58 4.29 17.38
CA VAL A 79 -5.79 4.54 18.17
C VAL A 79 -6.60 5.71 17.59
N TYR A 80 -5.92 6.79 17.21
CA TYR A 80 -6.54 7.93 16.56
C TYR A 80 -7.22 7.55 15.24
N ARG A 81 -6.53 6.80 14.37
CA ARG A 81 -7.08 6.33 13.09
C ARG A 81 -8.33 5.47 13.27
N TYR A 82 -8.30 4.53 14.21
CA TYR A 82 -9.44 3.67 14.50
C TYR A 82 -10.63 4.48 15.00
N ARG A 83 -10.40 5.39 15.95
CA ARG A 83 -11.46 6.30 16.44
C ARG A 83 -12.02 7.17 15.33
N LYS A 84 -11.18 7.72 14.45
CA LYS A 84 -11.64 8.55 13.32
C LYS A 84 -12.49 7.78 12.33
N ILE A 85 -12.12 6.54 11.99
CA ILE A 85 -12.95 5.66 11.17
C ILE A 85 -14.33 5.45 11.83
N ALA A 86 -14.38 5.16 13.13
CA ALA A 86 -15.64 4.93 13.84
C ALA A 86 -16.47 6.21 14.06
N GLU A 87 -15.83 7.37 14.17
CA GLU A 87 -16.50 8.68 14.22
C GLU A 87 -17.15 9.03 12.86
N PHE A 88 -16.48 8.68 11.76
CA PHE A 88 -16.91 9.02 10.40
C PHE A 88 -17.96 8.04 9.85
N PHE A 89 -17.72 6.74 9.96
CA PHE A 89 -18.61 5.70 9.45
C PHE A 89 -19.52 5.15 10.56
N ARG A 90 -20.84 5.18 10.34
CA ARG A 90 -21.86 4.75 11.29
C ARG A 90 -22.15 3.26 11.21
N THR A 91 -21.99 2.67 10.03
CA THR A 91 -22.38 1.29 9.73
C THR A 91 -21.24 0.49 9.11
N ARG A 92 -21.35 -0.86 9.13
CA ARG A 92 -20.35 -1.74 8.51
C ARG A 92 -20.37 -1.59 6.99
N GLU A 93 -21.56 -1.36 6.44
CA GLU A 93 -21.84 -1.22 5.03
C GLU A 93 -21.15 0.03 4.47
N GLU A 94 -21.19 1.15 5.21
CA GLU A 94 -20.48 2.38 4.82
C GLU A 94 -18.96 2.18 4.74
N VAL A 95 -18.37 1.41 5.67
CA VAL A 95 -16.94 1.09 5.66
C VAL A 95 -16.59 0.22 4.44
N ALA A 96 -17.43 -0.77 4.15
CA ALA A 96 -17.23 -1.66 3.00
C ALA A 96 -17.32 -0.89 1.68
N SER A 97 -18.34 -0.05 1.49
CA SER A 97 -18.51 0.79 0.31
C SER A 97 -17.34 1.77 0.12
N ALA A 98 -16.91 2.43 1.19
CA ALA A 98 -15.78 3.35 1.11
C ALA A 98 -14.46 2.65 0.75
N LEU A 99 -14.27 1.39 1.16
CA LEU A 99 -13.08 0.64 0.76
C LEU A 99 -13.12 0.24 -0.73
N GLU A 100 -14.31 -0.06 -1.27
CA GLU A 100 -14.51 -0.32 -2.70
C GLU A 100 -14.21 0.93 -3.55
N GLU A 101 -14.56 2.12 -3.07
CA GLU A 101 -14.26 3.39 -3.77
C GLU A 101 -12.77 3.77 -3.73
N HIS A 102 -12.06 3.39 -2.67
CA HIS A 102 -10.70 3.87 -2.42
C HIS A 102 -9.60 2.84 -2.68
N GLU A 103 -9.98 1.61 -3.04
CA GLU A 103 -9.13 0.46 -3.40
C GLU A 103 -8.08 0.04 -2.34
N CYS A 104 -7.94 0.77 -1.24
CA CYS A 104 -6.94 0.53 -0.21
C CYS A 104 -7.29 1.18 1.14
N LEU A 105 -6.71 0.63 2.21
CA LEU A 105 -6.93 1.10 3.59
C LEU A 105 -6.43 2.54 3.81
N LYS A 106 -5.35 2.97 3.13
CA LYS A 106 -4.85 4.36 3.21
C LYS A 106 -5.91 5.36 2.70
N GLY A 107 -6.60 5.02 1.61
CA GLY A 107 -7.67 5.86 1.07
C GLY A 107 -8.86 5.95 2.03
N LEU A 108 -9.22 4.85 2.69
CA LEU A 108 -10.23 4.84 3.76
C LEU A 108 -9.86 5.77 4.93
N TYR A 109 -8.61 5.70 5.43
CA TYR A 109 -8.14 6.60 6.48
C TYR A 109 -8.13 8.07 6.05
N LYS A 110 -7.81 8.34 4.78
CA LYS A 110 -7.84 9.68 4.22
C LYS A 110 -9.28 10.22 4.15
N ALA A 111 -10.23 9.39 3.72
CA ALA A 111 -11.65 9.75 3.68
C ALA A 111 -12.19 10.08 5.08
N ALA A 112 -11.78 9.32 6.09
CA ALA A 112 -12.11 9.57 7.50
C ALA A 112 -11.36 10.78 8.11
N GLY A 113 -10.50 11.47 7.35
CA GLY A 113 -9.68 12.59 7.85
C GLY A 113 -8.62 12.17 8.88
N ALA A 114 -8.25 10.88 8.91
CA ALA A 114 -7.26 10.34 9.84
C ALA A 114 -5.81 10.50 9.36
N ILE A 115 -5.61 10.76 8.06
CA ILE A 115 -4.33 11.07 7.44
C ILE A 115 -4.53 12.36 6.65
N GLY A 116 -3.69 13.37 6.89
CA GLY A 116 -3.74 14.64 6.16
C GLY A 116 -3.60 14.41 4.66
N SER A 117 -4.28 15.24 3.86
CA SER A 117 -3.95 15.34 2.44
C SER A 117 -2.50 15.83 2.34
N GLU A 118 -1.62 15.05 1.71
CA GLU A 118 -0.25 15.45 1.40
C GLU A 118 -0.29 16.82 0.70
N GLY A 119 -0.07 17.92 1.45
CA GLY A 119 -0.29 19.29 0.98
C GLY A 119 -0.61 20.36 2.04
N GLU A 120 -1.04 20.01 3.26
CA GLU A 120 -1.34 20.98 4.32
C GLU A 120 -0.25 21.08 5.40
N SER A 121 1.02 21.16 5.00
CA SER A 121 2.06 21.75 5.86
C SER A 121 1.98 23.28 5.76
N LYS A 122 0.97 23.89 6.37
CA LYS A 122 0.93 25.35 6.56
C LYS A 122 0.70 25.71 8.03
N LYS A 123 1.82 26.07 8.66
CA LYS A 123 1.97 27.06 9.73
C LYS A 123 0.89 27.07 10.81
N ASN A 124 1.10 26.29 11.87
CA ASN A 124 0.64 26.66 13.20
C ASN A 124 1.85 26.72 14.15
N GLU A 125 2.68 27.75 13.96
CA GLU A 125 3.59 28.26 14.99
C GLU A 125 3.04 29.59 15.49
N ALA A 126 2.15 29.54 16.49
CA ALA A 126 2.02 30.61 17.50
C ALA A 126 0.98 30.20 18.57
N ALA A 127 1.49 30.10 19.80
CA ALA A 127 0.80 29.99 21.09
C ALA A 127 0.31 28.60 21.54
N GLY A 128 1.04 28.04 22.53
CA GLY A 128 0.42 27.26 23.61
C GLY A 128 0.98 25.86 23.84
N GLU A 129 1.95 25.76 24.77
CA GLU A 129 2.26 24.65 25.68
C GLU A 129 1.84 23.21 25.32
N GLY A 130 2.85 22.34 25.20
CA GLY A 130 2.71 20.87 25.24
C GLY A 130 3.16 20.20 23.96
N GLN A 131 4.47 20.26 23.67
CA GLN A 131 5.06 19.67 22.47
C GLN A 131 5.07 18.14 22.57
N GLU A 132 3.95 17.53 22.19
CA GLU A 132 3.82 16.11 21.87
C GLU A 132 4.57 15.90 20.54
N SER A 133 5.70 15.21 20.61
CA SER A 133 6.55 14.95 19.46
C SER A 133 5.78 14.19 18.38
N GLU A 134 5.69 14.81 17.22
CA GLU A 134 5.24 14.28 15.94
C GLU A 134 6.03 12.99 15.64
N LEU A 135 5.43 11.85 15.96
CA LEU A 135 5.98 10.54 15.66
C LEU A 135 5.68 10.24 14.20
N GLU A 136 6.68 10.48 13.36
CA GLU A 136 6.76 9.97 11.99
C GLU A 136 6.41 8.46 12.01
N PRO A 137 5.43 8.01 11.23
CA PRO A 137 5.09 6.60 11.15
C PRO A 137 6.31 5.84 10.65
N ASP A 138 6.71 4.80 11.40
CA ASP A 138 7.87 3.96 11.14
C ASP A 138 7.97 3.59 9.65
N GLU A 139 8.85 4.29 8.92
CA GLU A 139 9.01 4.16 7.48
C GLU A 139 9.54 2.77 7.06
N GLN A 140 9.88 1.93 8.04
CA GLN A 140 10.47 0.61 7.86
C GLN A 140 9.46 -0.54 7.92
N ASP A 141 8.16 -0.29 8.06
CA ASP A 141 7.15 -1.36 7.96
C ASP A 141 7.10 -1.92 6.51
N PRO A 142 7.49 -3.19 6.29
CA PRO A 142 7.55 -3.79 4.95
C PRO A 142 6.17 -3.89 4.29
N VAL A 143 5.08 -3.96 5.05
CA VAL A 143 3.70 -3.97 4.52
C VAL A 143 3.34 -2.59 3.98
N VAL A 144 3.74 -1.53 4.67
CA VAL A 144 3.53 -0.14 4.22
C VAL A 144 4.36 0.15 2.97
N GLN A 145 5.59 -0.36 2.89
CA GLN A 145 6.44 -0.24 1.70
C GLN A 145 5.85 -1.00 0.50
N LEU A 146 5.41 -2.25 0.68
CA LEU A 146 4.75 -3.04 -0.37
C LEU A 146 3.48 -2.35 -0.88
N GLN A 147 2.63 -1.84 0.01
CA GLN A 147 1.42 -1.11 -0.38
C GLN A 147 1.73 0.17 -1.16
N ARG A 148 2.78 0.92 -0.79
CA ARG A 148 3.25 2.09 -1.57
C ARG A 148 3.71 1.67 -2.97
N THR A 149 4.48 0.59 -3.06
CA THR A 149 5.00 0.09 -4.34
C THR A 149 3.87 -0.36 -5.27
N LEU A 150 2.90 -1.13 -4.75
CA LEU A 150 1.72 -1.55 -5.52
C LEU A 150 0.89 -0.35 -6.01
N CYS A 151 0.67 0.64 -5.15
CA CYS A 151 -0.08 1.84 -5.52
C CYS A 151 0.63 2.65 -6.62
N ARG A 152 1.97 2.70 -6.59
CA ARG A 152 2.79 3.35 -7.63
C ARG A 152 2.74 2.56 -8.94
N LEU A 153 2.84 1.23 -8.89
CA LEU A 153 2.77 0.35 -10.07
C LEU A 153 1.41 0.46 -10.77
N ARG A 154 0.30 0.44 -10.02
CA ARG A 154 -1.05 0.60 -10.56
C ARG A 154 -1.24 1.97 -11.22
N LYS A 155 -0.64 3.04 -10.67
CA LYS A 155 -0.66 4.37 -11.30
C LYS A 155 0.12 4.39 -12.61
N VAL A 156 1.27 3.72 -12.68
CA VAL A 156 2.03 3.56 -13.93
C VAL A 156 1.21 2.80 -14.96
N GLU A 157 0.58 1.68 -14.57
CA GLU A 157 -0.31 0.91 -15.44
C GLU A 157 -1.47 1.75 -16.00
N GLN A 158 -2.14 2.54 -15.16
CA GLN A 158 -3.21 3.44 -15.61
C GLN A 158 -2.70 4.51 -16.59
N GLU A 159 -1.52 5.09 -16.36
CA GLU A 159 -0.94 6.05 -17.30
C GLU A 159 -0.52 5.39 -18.61
N MET A 160 0.02 4.17 -18.56
CA MET A 160 0.30 3.39 -19.78
C MET A 160 -0.99 3.11 -20.57
N LEU A 161 -2.08 2.72 -19.89
CA LEU A 161 -3.38 2.51 -20.53
C LEU A 161 -3.94 3.79 -21.18
N LYS A 162 -3.71 4.96 -20.60
CA LYS A 162 -4.09 6.25 -21.20
C LYS A 162 -3.30 6.58 -22.47
N VAL A 163 -1.99 6.30 -22.46
CA VAL A 163 -1.11 6.58 -23.62
C VAL A 163 -1.41 5.65 -24.79
N VAL A 164 -1.73 4.40 -24.47
CA VAL A 164 -1.84 3.32 -25.45
C VAL A 164 -3.27 3.18 -25.99
N GLY A 165 -4.28 3.64 -25.25
CA GLY A 165 -5.69 3.39 -25.55
C GLY A 165 -6.05 1.90 -25.37
N ALA A 166 -7.34 1.57 -25.46
CA ALA A 166 -7.85 0.19 -25.32
C ALA A 166 -7.56 -0.69 -26.56
N VAL A 167 -6.48 -0.40 -27.30
CA VAL A 167 -6.14 -1.12 -28.53
C VAL A 167 -5.27 -2.31 -28.17
N PRO A 168 -5.66 -3.55 -28.55
CA PRO A 168 -4.85 -4.73 -28.27
C PRO A 168 -3.47 -4.65 -28.94
N PRO A 169 -2.40 -5.20 -28.30
CA PRO A 169 -1.02 -5.06 -28.74
C PRO A 169 -0.74 -5.51 -30.18
N GLU A 170 -1.56 -6.44 -30.70
CA GLU A 170 -1.41 -6.94 -32.07
C GLU A 170 -1.70 -5.88 -33.13
N LYS A 171 -2.51 -4.87 -32.81
CA LYS A 171 -2.94 -3.81 -33.74
C LYS A 171 -2.06 -2.56 -33.69
N TRP A 172 -1.05 -2.54 -32.83
CA TRP A 172 -0.20 -1.36 -32.68
C TRP A 172 0.71 -1.16 -33.89
N THR A 173 0.75 0.07 -34.35
CA THR A 173 1.75 0.57 -35.28
C THR A 173 3.14 0.51 -34.66
N LEU A 174 4.18 0.50 -35.49
CA LEU A 174 5.57 0.56 -35.04
C LEU A 174 5.84 1.81 -34.18
N ASN A 175 5.19 2.93 -34.51
CA ASN A 175 5.34 4.18 -33.77
C ASN A 175 4.80 4.09 -32.33
N GLU A 176 3.64 3.46 -32.14
CA GLU A 176 3.05 3.25 -30.80
C GLU A 176 3.93 2.31 -29.96
N LYS A 177 4.49 1.26 -30.56
CA LYS A 177 5.47 0.38 -29.89
C LYS A 177 6.73 1.14 -29.47
N VAL A 178 7.23 2.04 -30.31
CA VAL A 178 8.40 2.89 -29.99
C VAL A 178 8.07 3.87 -28.86
N GLN A 179 6.87 4.46 -28.84
CA GLN A 179 6.42 5.33 -27.76
C GLN A 179 6.30 4.58 -26.43
N LEU A 180 5.74 3.35 -26.43
CA LEU A 180 5.70 2.49 -25.24
C LEU A 180 7.11 2.22 -24.70
N ILE A 181 8.04 1.80 -25.57
CA ILE A 181 9.43 1.53 -25.18
C ILE A 181 10.09 2.79 -24.61
N SER A 182 9.82 3.96 -25.19
CA SER A 182 10.34 5.23 -24.69
C SER A 182 9.76 5.59 -23.32
N ALA A 183 8.45 5.43 -23.13
CA ALA A 183 7.78 5.66 -21.86
C ALA A 183 8.28 4.69 -20.77
N ALA A 184 8.39 3.41 -21.09
CA ALA A 184 8.96 2.40 -20.20
C ALA A 184 10.40 2.73 -19.81
N LYS A 185 11.24 3.17 -20.76
CA LYS A 185 12.62 3.62 -20.48
C LYS A 185 12.67 4.87 -19.61
N ALA A 186 11.72 5.80 -19.75
CA ALA A 186 11.66 6.99 -18.90
C ALA A 186 11.27 6.61 -17.47
N LEU A 187 10.28 5.72 -17.31
CA LEU A 187 9.89 5.18 -16.02
C LEU A 187 11.03 4.41 -15.34
N LEU A 188 11.72 3.54 -16.09
CA LEU A 188 12.91 2.82 -15.63
C LEU A 188 14.01 3.77 -15.13
N ARG A 189 14.22 4.90 -15.82
CA ARG A 189 15.16 5.94 -15.36
C ARG A 189 14.69 6.65 -14.11
N MET A 190 13.42 7.02 -14.02
CA MET A 190 12.86 7.60 -12.78
C MET A 190 13.00 6.65 -11.60
N VAL A 191 12.81 5.35 -11.81
CA VAL A 191 13.03 4.32 -10.77
C VAL A 191 14.51 4.27 -10.38
N ASN A 192 15.41 4.36 -11.35
CA ASN A 192 16.86 4.29 -11.11
C ASN A 192 17.45 5.54 -10.45
N ASP A 193 17.06 6.72 -10.89
CA ASP A 193 17.57 8.00 -10.39
C ASP A 193 17.12 8.28 -8.95
N ASN A 194 16.02 7.65 -8.52
CA ASN A 194 15.54 7.72 -7.14
C ASN A 194 16.08 6.59 -6.24
N GLY A 195 17.00 5.74 -6.74
CA GLY A 195 17.61 4.65 -5.95
C GLY A 195 16.68 3.48 -5.61
N TRP A 196 15.56 3.32 -6.32
CA TRP A 196 14.52 2.33 -5.97
C TRP A 196 14.90 0.87 -6.29
N TRP A 197 15.98 0.63 -7.04
CA TRP A 197 16.41 -0.73 -7.39
C TRP A 197 17.00 -1.50 -6.21
N ASP A 198 17.68 -0.82 -5.29
CA ASP A 198 18.29 -1.47 -4.13
C ASP A 198 17.23 -1.97 -3.13
N GLU A 199 16.10 -1.29 -3.00
CA GLU A 199 14.97 -1.75 -2.14
C GLU A 199 14.18 -2.91 -2.75
N ILE A 200 14.07 -2.99 -4.08
CA ILE A 200 13.32 -4.05 -4.77
C ILE A 200 14.13 -5.35 -4.84
N ILE A 201 15.46 -5.27 -4.93
CA ILE A 201 16.35 -6.45 -5.06
C ILE A 201 16.81 -7.00 -3.69
N ILE A 202 16.84 -6.19 -2.62
CA ILE A 202 17.37 -6.62 -1.30
C ILE A 202 16.32 -7.33 -0.41
N GLY A 203 15.17 -7.74 -0.97
CA GLY A 203 14.23 -8.65 -0.29
C GLY A 203 14.77 -10.06 0.00
N GLU A 204 15.95 -10.45 -0.50
CA GLU A 204 16.48 -11.81 -0.33
C GLU A 204 17.78 -11.94 0.48
N LYS A 205 18.50 -10.87 0.86
CA LYS A 205 19.77 -11.02 1.59
C LYS A 205 20.07 -9.90 2.58
N SER A 206 19.49 -9.97 3.79
CA SER A 206 20.12 -9.34 4.96
C SER A 206 19.87 -10.13 6.25
N SER A 207 20.35 -11.38 6.26
CA SER A 207 20.57 -12.19 7.45
C SER A 207 22.02 -12.68 7.50
N ARG A 208 22.97 -11.79 7.22
CA ARG A 208 24.40 -12.05 7.50
C ARG A 208 24.74 -11.41 8.84
N GLY A 209 24.83 -12.29 9.85
CA GLY A 209 25.04 -11.94 11.24
C GLY A 209 26.23 -11.03 11.48
N LYS A 210 26.03 -10.07 12.39
CA LYS A 210 27.11 -9.56 13.22
C LYS A 210 27.43 -10.64 14.26
N GLU A 211 28.25 -11.60 13.85
CA GLU A 211 28.95 -12.48 14.78
C GLU A 211 30.06 -11.68 15.45
N GLY A 212 30.16 -11.84 16.77
CA GLY A 212 30.82 -10.92 17.67
C GLY A 212 32.31 -10.69 17.43
N ARG A 213 32.76 -9.55 17.94
CA ARG A 213 34.16 -9.33 18.29
C ARG A 213 34.20 -8.79 19.72
N ASP A 214 33.97 -9.69 20.66
CA ASP A 214 34.48 -9.59 22.02
C ASP A 214 35.87 -10.25 22.02
N GLU A 215 36.92 -9.45 22.02
CA GLU A 215 38.25 -9.79 22.53
C GLU A 215 38.80 -8.47 23.10
N ALA A 216 38.77 -8.33 24.43
CA ALA A 216 39.83 -8.65 25.38
C ALA A 216 40.72 -7.44 25.70
#